data_AF-A0A5J6WYS4-F1
#
_entry.id   AF-A0A5J6WYS4-F1
#
_cell.length_a   1.000
_cell.length_b   1.000
_cell.length_c   1.000
_cell.angle_alpha   90.00
_cell.angle_beta   90.00
_cell.angle_gamma   90.00
#
_symmetry.space_group_name_H-M   'P 1'
#
loop_
_entity.id
_entity.type
_entity.pdbx_description
1 polymer ?
#
loop_
_entity_poly.entity_id
_entity_poly.type
_entity_poly.pdbx_seq_one_letter_code
_entity_poly.pdbx_strand_id
1 'polypeptide(L)' 'MEETTTITTELSDRHAWALAQLVKRIGWNEVRINAVDDDDAYLMREALSALQKSLAESGYAPR' A
#
# COMPACT_ATOMS: atom_id res chain seq x y z
N MET A 1 -4.38 4.67 -21.52
CA MET A 1 -3.21 4.35 -20.67
C MET A 1 -3.26 5.35 -19.54
N GLU A 2 -3.42 4.90 -18.30
CA GLU A 2 -3.33 5.81 -17.16
C GLU A 2 -1.88 6.31 -17.00
N GLU A 3 -1.75 7.57 -16.65
CA GLU A 3 -0.45 8.21 -16.43
C GLU A 3 0.05 7.82 -15.03
N THR A 4 1.21 7.17 -14.96
CA THR A 4 1.80 6.78 -13.68
C THR A 4 2.51 7.97 -13.05
N THR A 5 2.28 8.19 -11.75
CA THR A 5 2.96 9.23 -10.96
C THR A 5 3.81 8.58 -9.87
N THR A 6 5.07 9.00 -9.76
CA THR A 6 5.97 8.55 -8.68
C THR A 6 5.81 9.42 -7.44
N ILE A 7 5.58 8.81 -6.29
CA ILE A 7 5.54 9.47 -4.98
C ILE A 7 6.76 9.03 -4.18
N THR A 8 7.53 9.99 -3.66
CA THR A 8 8.74 9.74 -2.85
C THR A 8 8.53 10.17 -1.40
N THR A 9 8.86 9.29 -0.46
CA THR A 9 8.72 9.56 0.99
C THR A 9 9.93 9.01 1.75
N GLU A 10 10.47 9.80 2.67
CA GLU A 10 11.54 9.37 3.57
C GLU A 10 10.95 8.77 4.86
N LEU A 11 11.36 7.54 5.20
CA LEU A 11 10.96 6.84 6.41
C LEU A 11 12.20 6.31 7.14
N SER A 12 12.23 6.42 8.46
CA SER A 12 13.19 5.64 9.26
C SER A 12 12.90 4.15 9.10
N ASP A 13 13.91 3.30 9.27
CA ASP A 13 13.79 1.82 9.21
C ASP A 13 12.58 1.27 9.99
N ARG A 14 12.38 1.74 11.24
CA ARG A 14 11.23 1.33 12.07
C ARG A 14 9.87 1.70 11.46
N HIS A 15 9.76 2.88 10.86
CA HIS A 15 8.52 3.33 10.21
C HIS A 15 8.27 2.55 8.92
N ALA A 16 9.30 2.29 8.12
CA ALA A 16 9.19 1.48 6.91
C ALA A 16 8.75 0.04 7.22
N TRP A 17 9.33 -0.59 8.25
CA TRP A 17 8.89 -1.90 8.74
C TRP A 17 7.45 -1.91 9.24
N ALA A 18 7.07 -0.90 10.03
CA ALA A 18 5.70 -0.78 10.53
C ALA A 18 4.68 -0.60 9.39
N LEU A 19 5.02 0.22 8.38
CA LEU A 19 4.18 0.42 7.21
C LEU A 19 4.05 -0.87 6.38
N ALA A 20 5.15 -1.59 6.15
CA ALA A 20 5.12 -2.86 5.43
C ALA A 20 4.22 -3.90 6.13
N GLN A 21 4.27 -3.97 7.46
CA GLN A 21 3.38 -4.82 8.24
C GLN A 21 1.92 -4.40 8.14
N LEU A 22 1.63 -3.09 8.18
CA LEU A 22 0.28 -2.57 8.05
C LEU A 22 -0.31 -2.87 6.67
N VAL A 23 0.40 -2.50 5.59
CA VAL A 23 -0.06 -2.69 4.21
C VAL A 23 -0.35 -4.16 3.90
N LYS A 24 0.47 -5.06 4.44
CA LYS A 24 0.24 -6.51 4.35
C LYS A 24 -1.05 -6.97 5.05
N ARG A 25 -1.40 -6.36 6.18
CA ARG A 25 -2.54 -6.76 7.03
C ARG A 25 -3.86 -6.14 6.62
N ILE A 26 -3.84 -5.00 5.94
CA ILE A 26 -5.06 -4.37 5.42
C ILE A 26 -5.70 -5.35 4.44
N GLY A 27 -6.92 -5.81 4.75
CA GLY A 27 -7.73 -6.68 3.91
C GLY A 27 -8.78 -5.90 3.12
N TRP A 28 -9.65 -6.62 2.43
CA TRP A 28 -10.75 -6.03 1.65
C TRP A 28 -11.70 -5.21 2.52
N ASN A 29 -12.04 -5.70 3.72
CA ASN A 29 -13.01 -5.04 4.60
C ASN A 29 -12.53 -3.65 5.06
N GLU A 30 -11.26 -3.53 5.45
CA GLU A 30 -10.69 -2.24 5.88
C GLU A 30 -10.61 -1.24 4.71
N VAL A 31 -10.38 -1.72 3.49
CA VAL A 31 -10.40 -0.85 2.31
C VAL A 31 -11.84 -0.42 2.00
N ARG A 32 -12.77 -1.38 1.96
CA ARG A 32 -14.14 -1.15 1.52
C ARG A 32 -14.92 -0.19 2.42
N ILE A 33 -14.68 -0.20 3.72
CA ILE A 33 -15.33 0.74 4.67
C ILE A 33 -14.86 2.19 4.49
N ASN A 34 -13.67 2.41 3.91
CA ASN A 34 -13.13 3.74 3.65
C ASN A 34 -13.41 4.24 2.22
N ALA A 35 -13.79 3.34 1.32
CA ALA A 35 -14.09 3.65 -0.07
C ALA A 35 -15.52 4.17 -0.28
N VAL A 36 -15.70 5.01 -1.30
CA VAL A 36 -17.02 5.52 -1.69
C VAL A 36 -17.89 4.40 -2.24
N ASP A 37 -17.31 3.53 -3.07
CA ASP A 37 -17.95 2.38 -3.69
C ASP A 37 -16.94 1.22 -3.86
N ASP A 38 -17.35 0.18 -4.58
CA ASP A 38 -16.54 -1.02 -4.79
C ASP A 38 -15.38 -0.74 -5.78
N ASP A 39 -15.60 0.12 -6.78
CA ASP A 39 -14.58 0.47 -7.78
C ASP A 39 -13.45 1.27 -7.14
N ASP A 40 -13.80 2.26 -6.30
CA ASP A 40 -12.85 3.01 -5.48
C ASP A 40 -12.08 2.08 -4.52
N ALA A 41 -12.75 1.08 -3.93
CA ALA A 41 -12.09 0.09 -3.09
C ALA A 41 -11.05 -0.75 -3.87
N TYR A 42 -11.33 -1.11 -5.12
CA TYR A 42 -10.34 -1.78 -5.97
C TYR A 42 -9.15 -0.87 -6.27
N LEU A 43 -9.36 0.40 -6.64
CA LEU A 43 -8.28 1.37 -6.87
C LEU A 43 -7.37 1.53 -5.65
N MET A 44 -7.96 1.68 -4.46
CA MET A 44 -7.21 1.74 -3.20
C MET A 44 -6.41 0.46 -2.94
N ARG A 45 -6.98 -0.72 -3.25
CA ARG A 45 -6.30 -2.00 -3.06
C ARG A 45 -5.13 -2.20 -4.01
N GLU A 46 -5.26 -1.76 -5.25
CA GLU A 46 -4.17 -1.77 -6.23
C GLU A 46 -3.04 -0.83 -5.80
N ALA A 47 -3.37 0.37 -5.33
CA ALA A 47 -2.38 1.31 -4.79
C ALA A 47 -1.61 0.73 -3.58
N LEU A 48 -2.31 0.06 -2.65
CA LEU A 48 -1.68 -0.63 -1.52
C LEU A 48 -0.77 -1.78 -2.00
N SER A 49 -1.15 -2.49 -3.06
CA SER A 49 -0.34 -3.58 -3.63
C SER A 49 0.94 -3.04 -4.28
N ALA A 50 0.86 -1.90 -4.98
CA ALA A 50 2.03 -1.20 -5.51
C ALA A 50 2.96 -0.71 -4.38
N LEU A 51 2.40 -0.12 -3.31
CA LEU A 51 3.18 0.30 -2.15
C LEU A 51 3.87 -0.89 -1.45
N GLN A 52 3.18 -2.03 -1.31
CA GLN A 52 3.76 -3.25 -0.76
C GLN A 52 4.96 -3.72 -1.59
N LYS A 53 4.85 -3.66 -2.92
CA LYS A 53 5.94 -4.02 -3.83
C LYS A 53 7.15 -3.10 -3.64
N SER A 54 6.95 -1.78 -3.62
CA SER A 54 8.05 -0.83 -3.42
C SER A 54 8.75 -0.98 -2.06
N LEU A 55 7.99 -1.30 -1.00
CA LEU A 55 8.56 -1.61 0.32
C LEU A 55 9.40 -2.88 0.28
N ALA A 56 8.93 -3.93 -0.38
CA ALA A 56 9.67 -5.19 -0.54
C ALA A 56 10.95 -5.01 -1.36
N GLU A 57 10.89 -4.24 -2.46
CA GLU A 57 12.06 -3.88 -3.29
C GLU A 57 13.09 -3.05 -2.50
N SER A 58 12.62 -2.29 -1.51
CA SER A 58 13.48 -1.53 -0.58
C SER A 58 13.99 -2.34 0.61
N GLY A 59 13.72 -3.67 0.65
CA GLY A 59 14.19 -4.58 1.70
C GLY A 59 13.21 -4.81 2.87
N TYR A 60 12.04 -4.17 2.86
CA TYR A 60 11.02 -4.29 3.91
C TYR A 60 9.92 -5.29 3.50
N ALA A 61 10.23 -6.59 3.56
CA ALA A 61 9.34 -7.68 3.13
C ALA A 61 8.96 -8.61 4.31
N PRO A 62 7.91 -8.30 5.07
CA PRO A 62 7.48 -9.15 6.18
C PRO A 62 6.92 -10.51 5.72
N ARG A 63 7.43 -11.60 6.32
CA ARG A 63 6.99 -12.99 6.09
C ARG A 63 5.57 -13.26 6.56
#